data_AF-A0A2M9C0E1-F1
#
_entry.id   AF-A0A2M9C0E1-F1
#
_cell.length_a   1.000
_cell.length_b   1.000
_cell.length_c   1.000
_cell.angle_alpha   90.00
_cell.angle_beta   90.00
_cell.angle_gamma   90.00
#
_symmetry.space_group_name_H-M   'P 1'
#
loop_
_entity.id
_entity.type
_entity.pdbx_description
1 polymer ?
#
loop_
_entity_poly.entity_id
_entity_poly.type
_entity_poly.pdbx_seq_one_letter_code
_entity_poly.pdbx_strand_id
1 'polypeptide(L)'
;MTVTAMPASAVRTPSGEGARGRTRVASKALNRVVTAVTAEALGVDVRHVAVELADHAGALALTVSTPIRVVSLGLVTSDPSAVRRAGGSVLDRTAQAQRVIRERVTTLTGSAIERVTVRISDVDIQPEARVT
;
A
#
# COMPACT_ATOMS: atom_id res chain seq x y z
N MET A 1 -25.97 38.02 39.63
CA MET A 1 -26.63 36.73 39.31
C MET A 1 -27.55 36.94 38.12
N THR A 2 -27.10 36.51 36.93
CA THR A 2 -27.96 35.99 35.84
C THR A 2 -27.03 35.53 34.72
N VAL A 3 -26.89 34.21 34.60
CA VAL A 3 -26.14 33.52 33.56
C VAL A 3 -27.08 33.36 32.37
N THR A 4 -26.82 34.07 31.27
CA THR A 4 -27.45 33.78 29.98
C THR A 4 -26.66 32.66 29.31
N ALA A 5 -27.27 31.48 29.26
CA ALA A 5 -26.78 30.31 28.55
C ALA A 5 -26.88 30.53 27.04
N MET A 6 -25.76 30.36 26.32
CA MET A 6 -25.74 30.21 24.87
C MET A 6 -25.96 28.73 24.53
N PRO A 7 -26.93 28.35 23.68
CA PRO A 7 -27.14 26.96 23.34
C PRO A 7 -26.00 26.44 22.45
N ALA A 8 -25.57 25.23 22.80
CA ALA A 8 -24.51 24.46 22.20
C ALA A 8 -24.70 24.28 20.69
N SER A 9 -23.58 24.43 19.98
CA SER A 9 -23.44 24.14 18.55
C SER A 9 -23.87 22.71 18.26
N ALA A 10 -24.95 22.55 17.49
CA ALA A 10 -25.45 21.26 17.09
C ALA A 10 -24.45 20.58 16.15
N VAL A 11 -23.72 19.58 16.67
CA VAL A 11 -23.00 18.59 15.87
C VAL A 11 -24.02 17.89 14.99
N ARG A 12 -24.01 18.20 13.69
CA ARG A 12 -24.79 17.44 12.70
C ARG A 12 -24.15 16.07 12.54
N THR A 13 -24.77 15.04 13.12
CA THR A 13 -24.55 13.65 12.71
C THR A 13 -25.16 13.46 11.31
N PRO A 14 -24.43 12.92 10.31
CA PRO A 14 -25.05 12.60 9.03
C PRO A 14 -26.04 11.44 9.22
N SER A 15 -27.32 11.76 9.18
CA SER A 15 -28.43 10.80 9.13
C SER A 15 -28.28 9.90 7.91
N GLY A 16 -28.19 8.60 8.15
CA GLY A 16 -28.11 7.57 7.12
C GLY A 16 -29.46 7.35 6.47
N GLU A 17 -29.84 8.20 5.51
CA GLU A 17 -30.97 7.97 4.63
C GLU A 17 -30.51 8.09 3.17
N GLY A 18 -30.48 6.95 2.48
CA GLY A 18 -30.47 6.91 1.01
C GLY A 18 -29.11 6.89 0.30
N ALA A 19 -28.33 5.82 0.46
CA ALA A 19 -27.27 5.48 -0.50
C ALA A 19 -27.32 4.01 -0.92
N ARG A 20 -28.50 3.50 -1.30
CA ARG A 20 -28.56 2.20 -1.98
C ARG A 20 -27.86 2.34 -3.33
N GLY A 21 -26.76 1.61 -3.51
CA GLY A 21 -25.94 1.59 -4.73
C GLY A 21 -24.62 2.36 -4.68
N ARG A 22 -24.22 2.97 -3.55
CA ARG A 22 -22.91 3.64 -3.43
C ARG A 22 -22.11 3.12 -2.25
N THR A 23 -20.98 2.48 -2.53
CA THR A 23 -20.00 2.09 -1.50
C THR A 23 -19.06 3.26 -1.24
N ARG A 24 -19.15 3.89 -0.07
CA ARG A 24 -18.11 4.81 0.41
C ARG A 24 -17.07 4.03 1.19
N VAL A 25 -15.88 3.87 0.62
CA VAL A 25 -14.72 3.35 1.34
C VAL A 25 -14.04 4.52 2.05
N ALA A 26 -13.96 4.47 3.38
CA ALA A 26 -13.24 5.49 4.14
C ALA A 26 -11.74 5.47 3.78
N SER A 27 -11.08 6.63 3.73
CA SER A 27 -9.65 6.73 3.36
C SER A 27 -8.75 5.86 4.24
N LYS A 28 -9.11 5.66 5.51
CA LYS A 28 -8.42 4.76 6.45
C LYS A 28 -8.55 3.29 6.06
N ALA A 29 -9.71 2.87 5.55
CA ALA A 29 -9.92 1.51 5.08
C ALA A 29 -9.14 1.27 3.78
N LEU A 30 -9.17 2.24 2.87
CA LEU A 30 -8.38 2.21 1.64
C LEU A 30 -6.88 2.11 1.93
N ASN A 31 -6.37 2.92 2.86
CA ASN A 31 -4.96 2.86 3.26
C ASN A 31 -4.58 1.47 3.81
N ARG A 32 -5.43 0.85 4.65
CA ARG A 32 -5.19 -0.52 5.15
C ARG A 32 -5.15 -1.57 4.05
N VAL A 33 -6.09 -1.50 3.10
CA VAL A 33 -6.13 -2.42 1.95
C VAL A 33 -4.87 -2.28 1.12
N VAL A 34 -4.47 -1.04 0.80
CA VAL A 34 -3.28 -0.79 -0.01
C VAL A 34 -2.01 -1.24 0.72
N THR A 35 -1.90 -0.98 2.02
CA THR A 35 -0.77 -1.43 2.85
C THR A 35 -0.64 -2.95 2.81
N ALA A 36 -1.75 -3.68 3.03
CA ALA A 36 -1.76 -5.14 3.01
C ALA A 36 -1.40 -5.70 1.62
N VAL A 37 -2.01 -5.16 0.56
CA VAL A 37 -1.71 -5.58 -0.83
C VAL A 37 -0.25 -5.31 -1.19
N THR A 38 0.30 -4.18 -0.76
CA THR A 38 1.70 -3.84 -1.07
C THR A 38 2.66 -4.74 -0.30
N ALA A 39 2.41 -4.99 0.98
CA ALA A 39 3.20 -5.92 1.78
C ALA A 39 3.21 -7.33 1.16
N GLU A 40 2.06 -7.81 0.71
CA GLU A 40 1.94 -9.11 0.04
C GLU A 40 2.68 -9.13 -1.32
N ALA A 41 2.50 -8.09 -2.14
CA ALA A 41 3.11 -8.00 -3.48
C ALA A 41 4.65 -7.90 -3.44
N LEU A 42 5.19 -7.24 -2.42
CA LEU A 42 6.63 -7.08 -2.20
C LEU A 42 7.20 -8.14 -1.25
N GLY A 43 6.34 -8.95 -0.65
CA GLY A 43 6.69 -9.92 0.38
C GLY A 43 7.30 -9.30 1.62
N VAL A 44 7.00 -8.06 2.01
CA VAL A 44 7.57 -7.41 3.21
C VAL A 44 6.58 -7.40 4.38
N ASP A 45 7.04 -7.12 5.59
CA ASP A 45 6.15 -6.93 6.74
C ASP A 45 5.32 -5.65 6.57
N VAL A 46 4.02 -5.72 6.86
CA VAL A 46 3.08 -4.57 6.81
C VAL A 46 3.54 -3.38 7.64
N ARG A 47 4.29 -3.60 8.72
CA ARG A 47 4.83 -2.54 9.60
C ARG A 47 5.92 -1.71 8.92
N HIS A 48 6.56 -2.25 7.89
CA HIS A 48 7.59 -1.55 7.13
C HIS A 48 7.05 -0.86 5.88
N VAL A 49 5.73 -0.92 5.65
CA VAL A 49 5.07 -0.29 4.51
C VAL A 49 4.38 0.99 4.98
N ALA A 50 4.83 2.13 4.48
CA ALA A 50 4.16 3.41 4.66
C ALA A 50 3.45 3.79 3.36
N VAL A 51 2.18 4.15 3.45
CA VAL A 51 1.35 4.48 2.29
C VAL A 51 0.74 5.86 2.42
N GLU A 52 0.92 6.66 1.38
CA GLU A 52 0.31 7.97 1.20
C GLU A 52 -0.61 7.95 -0.02
N LEU A 53 -1.82 8.49 0.15
CA LEU A 53 -2.82 8.57 -0.90
C LEU A 53 -3.16 10.03 -1.16
N ALA A 54 -3.14 10.41 -2.43
CA ALA A 54 -3.62 11.69 -2.91
C ALA A 54 -4.69 11.47 -3.98
N ASP A 55 -5.69 12.35 -4.03
CA ASP A 55 -6.62 12.41 -5.15
C ASP A 55 -6.03 13.32 -6.23
N HIS A 56 -6.02 12.84 -7.46
CA HIS A 56 -5.61 13.58 -8.64
C HIS A 56 -6.75 13.55 -9.67
N ALA A 57 -7.51 14.65 -9.74
CA ALA A 57 -8.61 14.82 -10.68
C ALA A 57 -9.66 13.68 -10.67
N GLY A 58 -9.95 13.09 -9.50
CA GLY A 58 -10.90 11.97 -9.36
C GLY A 58 -10.30 10.58 -9.61
N ALA A 59 -8.99 10.49 -9.82
CA ALA A 59 -8.22 9.24 -9.79
C ALA A 59 -7.26 9.26 -8.59
N LEU A 60 -6.91 8.08 -8.07
CA LEU A 60 -6.01 7.98 -6.94
C LEU A 60 -4.55 7.98 -7.40
N ALA A 61 -3.75 8.84 -6.77
CA ALA A 61 -2.30 8.82 -6.81
C ALA A 61 -1.78 8.17 -5.52
N LEU A 62 -1.06 7.06 -5.68
CA LEU A 62 -0.55 6.26 -4.59
C LEU A 62 0.96 6.39 -4.49
N THR A 63 1.46 6.72 -3.29
CA THR A 63 2.89 6.69 -2.97
C THR A 63 3.13 5.67 -1.86
N VAL A 64 3.97 4.67 -2.14
CA VAL A 64 4.33 3.64 -1.15
C VAL A 64 5.82 3.70 -0.85
N SER A 65 6.16 3.82 0.43
CA SER A 65 7.52 3.69 0.92
C SER A 65 7.70 2.36 1.61
N THR A 66 8.69 1.58 1.18
CA THR A 66 8.86 0.19 1.59
C THR A 66 10.33 -0.22 1.48
N PRO A 67 10.81 -1.13 2.35
CA PRO A 67 12.04 -1.85 2.09
C PRO A 67 11.87 -2.75 0.87
N ILE A 68 12.99 -3.16 0.25
CA ILE A 68 13.00 -4.21 -0.75
C ILE A 68 13.87 -5.38 -0.31
N ARG A 69 13.36 -6.60 -0.51
CA ARG A 69 14.13 -7.81 -0.25
C ARG A 69 15.11 -8.06 -1.38
N VAL A 70 16.38 -8.32 -1.08
CA VAL A 70 17.36 -8.70 -2.12
C VAL A 70 18.08 -9.97 -1.72
N VAL A 71 18.47 -10.76 -2.72
CA VAL A 71 19.36 -11.91 -2.53
C VAL A 71 20.78 -11.41 -2.27
N SER A 72 21.51 -12.10 -1.40
CA SER A 72 22.91 -11.73 -1.12
C SER A 72 23.77 -11.81 -2.38
N LEU A 73 24.70 -10.87 -2.54
CA LEU A 73 25.61 -10.85 -3.70
C LEU A 73 26.48 -12.11 -3.78
N GLY A 74 26.93 -12.64 -2.63
CA GLY A 74 27.71 -13.88 -2.59
C GLY A 74 26.94 -15.07 -3.18
N LEU A 75 25.64 -15.16 -2.91
CA LEU A 75 24.78 -16.18 -3.51
C LEU A 75 24.61 -15.94 -5.02
N VAL A 76 24.44 -14.69 -5.47
CA VAL A 76 24.33 -14.38 -6.90
C VAL A 76 25.61 -14.74 -7.65
N THR A 77 26.77 -14.58 -7.03
CA THR A 77 28.06 -15.00 -7.60
C THR A 77 28.15 -16.52 -7.73
N SER A 78 27.67 -17.27 -6.74
CA SER A 78 27.70 -18.76 -6.77
C SER A 78 26.59 -19.37 -7.63
N ASP A 79 25.41 -18.76 -7.66
CA ASP A 79 24.24 -19.18 -8.44
C ASP A 79 23.48 -17.96 -8.99
N PRO A 80 23.78 -17.54 -10.25
CA PRO A 80 23.05 -16.46 -10.90
C PRO A 80 21.54 -16.73 -11.08
N SER A 81 21.11 -18.00 -11.04
CA SER A 81 19.69 -18.35 -11.15
C SER A 81 18.88 -17.98 -9.91
N ALA A 82 19.54 -17.72 -8.76
CA ALA A 82 18.93 -17.23 -7.54
C ALA A 82 18.19 -15.89 -7.75
N VAL A 83 18.71 -15.01 -8.62
CA VAL A 83 18.04 -13.74 -8.96
C VAL A 83 16.69 -14.00 -9.64
N ARG A 84 16.66 -14.93 -10.59
CA ARG A 84 15.41 -15.31 -11.28
C ARG A 84 14.42 -15.96 -10.32
N ARG A 85 14.88 -16.82 -9.40
CA ARG A 85 14.03 -17.41 -8.35
C ARG A 85 13.47 -16.37 -7.39
N ALA A 86 14.22 -15.31 -7.10
CA ALA A 86 13.79 -14.19 -6.27
C ALA A 86 12.90 -13.16 -7.00
N GLY A 87 12.36 -13.48 -8.16
CA GLY A 87 11.47 -12.61 -8.93
C GLY A 87 12.18 -11.61 -9.84
N GLY A 88 13.44 -11.88 -10.21
CA GLY A 88 14.20 -11.07 -11.16
C GLY A 88 14.96 -9.91 -10.51
N SER A 89 15.25 -8.90 -11.32
CA SER A 89 15.93 -7.70 -10.84
C SER A 89 15.04 -6.89 -9.88
N VAL A 90 15.63 -5.96 -9.14
CA VAL A 90 14.90 -4.99 -8.32
C VAL A 90 13.86 -4.23 -9.14
N LEU A 91 14.20 -3.89 -10.38
CA LEU A 91 13.31 -3.18 -11.30
C LEU A 91 12.13 -4.07 -11.72
N ASP A 92 12.39 -5.33 -12.10
CA ASP A 92 11.35 -6.29 -12.47
C ASP A 92 10.37 -6.49 -11.31
N ARG A 93 10.90 -6.64 -10.10
CA ARG A 93 10.09 -6.86 -8.90
C ARG A 93 9.25 -5.63 -8.55
N THR A 94 9.83 -4.44 -8.69
CA THR A 94 9.11 -3.17 -8.44
C THR A 94 8.01 -2.96 -9.49
N ALA A 95 8.30 -3.23 -10.77
CA ALA A 95 7.32 -3.14 -11.85
C ALA A 95 6.18 -4.15 -11.68
N GLN A 96 6.51 -5.38 -11.27
CA GLN A 96 5.51 -6.40 -10.95
C GLN A 96 4.64 -5.98 -9.76
N ALA A 97 5.25 -5.45 -8.69
CA ALA A 97 4.51 -4.96 -7.54
C ALA A 97 3.58 -3.79 -7.92
N GLN A 98 4.04 -2.83 -8.73
CA GLN A 98 3.20 -1.74 -9.23
C GLN A 98 1.98 -2.25 -9.99
N ARG A 99 2.15 -3.27 -10.85
CA ARG A 99 1.04 -3.91 -11.57
C ARG A 99 0.06 -4.58 -10.61
N VAL A 100 0.55 -5.42 -9.70
CA VAL A 100 -0.28 -6.16 -8.73
C VAL A 100 -1.05 -5.19 -7.82
N ILE A 101 -0.40 -4.14 -7.32
CA ILE A 101 -1.02 -3.13 -6.47
C ILE A 101 -2.12 -2.41 -7.24
N ARG A 102 -1.84 -1.95 -8.47
CA ARG A 102 -2.85 -1.27 -9.31
C ARG A 102 -4.06 -2.16 -9.55
N GLU A 103 -3.83 -3.41 -9.95
CA GLU A 103 -4.90 -4.36 -10.24
C GLU A 103 -5.73 -4.65 -8.98
N ARG A 104 -5.10 -5.12 -7.91
CA ARG A 104 -5.82 -5.53 -6.69
C ARG A 104 -6.52 -4.38 -5.99
N VAL A 105 -5.91 -3.20 -5.92
CA VAL A 105 -6.56 -2.05 -5.29
C VAL A 105 -7.74 -1.58 -6.14
N THR A 106 -7.62 -1.58 -7.47
CA THR A 106 -8.77 -1.27 -8.36
C THR A 106 -9.90 -2.29 -8.16
N THR A 107 -9.58 -3.58 -8.13
CA THR A 107 -10.58 -4.65 -7.91
C THR A 107 -11.25 -4.55 -6.54
N LEU A 108 -10.49 -4.29 -5.47
CA LEU A 108 -11.01 -4.29 -4.10
C LEU A 108 -11.77 -3.01 -3.74
N THR A 109 -11.44 -1.89 -4.39
CA THR A 109 -11.96 -0.57 -3.99
C THR A 109 -12.86 0.06 -5.04
N GLY A 110 -12.84 -0.46 -6.28
CA GLY A 110 -13.54 0.12 -7.42
C GLY A 110 -13.02 1.49 -7.86
N SER A 111 -11.91 1.97 -7.27
CA SER A 111 -11.34 3.28 -7.55
C SER A 111 -10.25 3.17 -8.62
N ALA A 112 -10.29 4.07 -9.61
CA ALA A 112 -9.26 4.15 -10.63
C ALA A 112 -7.96 4.71 -10.04
N ILE A 113 -6.86 3.99 -10.23
CA ILE A 113 -5.52 4.46 -9.87
C ILE A 113 -4.88 5.03 -11.12
N GLU A 114 -4.46 6.29 -11.07
CA GLU A 114 -3.68 6.89 -12.16
C GLU A 114 -2.21 6.51 -12.03
N ARG A 115 -1.64 6.76 -10.85
CA ARG A 115 -0.19 6.68 -10.61
C ARG A 115 0.14 5.87 -9.36
N VAL A 116 1.16 5.03 -9.47
CA VAL A 116 1.77 4.31 -8.34
C VAL A 116 3.25 4.61 -8.29
N THR A 117 3.67 5.42 -7.32
CA THR A 117 5.07 5.70 -7.04
C THR A 117 5.55 4.77 -5.92
N VAL A 118 6.57 3.95 -6.19
CA VAL A 118 7.18 3.09 -5.17
C VAL A 118 8.53 3.69 -4.80
N ARG A 119 8.69 4.03 -3.52
CA ARG A 119 9.92 4.56 -2.94
C ARG A 119 10.60 3.46 -2.11
N ILE A 120 11.75 3.01 -2.60
CA ILE A 120 12.59 2.06 -1.86
C ILE A 120 13.33 2.84 -0.77
N SER A 121 13.05 2.53 0.49
CA SER A 121 13.63 3.26 1.63
C SER A 121 14.77 2.48 2.31
N ASP A 122 14.73 1.15 2.24
CA ASP A 122 15.71 0.28 2.88
C ASP A 122 15.86 -1.04 2.10
N VAL A 123 16.88 -1.83 2.42
CA VAL A 123 17.20 -3.10 1.76
C VAL A 123 17.31 -4.20 2.82
N ASP A 124 16.47 -5.22 2.69
CA ASP A 124 16.49 -6.42 3.54
C ASP A 124 17.22 -7.54 2.79
N ILE A 125 18.43 -7.87 3.23
CA ILE A 125 19.23 -8.94 2.65
C ILE A 125 18.87 -10.24 3.36
N GLN A 126 18.28 -11.18 2.62
CA GLN A 126 17.94 -12.49 3.18
C GLN A 126 19.13 -13.45 3.03
N PRO A 127 19.79 -13.88 4.13
CA PRO A 127 20.66 -15.04 4.09
C PRO A 127 19.81 -16.30 3.94
N GLU A 128 20.16 -17.22 3.05
CA GLU A 128 19.52 -18.54 3.02
C GLU A 128 19.78 -19.24 4.37
N ALA A 129 18.71 -19.64 5.06
CA ALA A 129 18.81 -20.53 6.20
C ALA A 129 19.36 -21.86 5.69
N ARG A 130 20.56 -22.26 6.13
CA ARG A 130 21.07 -23.61 5.90
C ARG A 130 20.08 -24.59 6.54
N VAL A 131 19.56 -25.51 5.74
CA VAL A 131 18.92 -26.72 6.28
C VAL A 131 20.05 -27.71 6.55
N THR A 132 20.39 -27.89 7.82
CA THR A 132 21.28 -28.97 8.32
C THR A 132 20.49 -30.22 8.63
#